data_AF-A0A9E1UX07-F1
#
_entry.id   AF-A0A9E1UX07-F1
#
_cell.length_a   1.000
_cell.length_b   1.000
_cell.length_c   1.000
_cell.angle_alpha   90.00
_cell.angle_beta   90.00
_cell.angle_gamma   90.00
#
_symmetry.space_group_name_H-M   'P 1'
#
loop_
_entity.id
_entity.type
_entity.pdbx_description
1 polymer ?
#
loop_
_entity_poly.entity_id
_entity_poly.type
_entity_poly.pdbx_seq_one_letter_code
_entity_poly.pdbx_strand_id
1 'polypeptide(L)' 'MSSQRSAALATAGCTTPYLNLVASAASQDLQRVWFATPRGARKHANLRTNCAFFELCVNRSSWSTRPRTSP' A
#
# COMPACT_ATOMS: atom_id res chain seq x y z
N MET A 1 3.03 -12.04 13.34
CA MET A 1 2.58 -12.04 11.94
C MET A 1 2.17 -10.62 11.57
N SER A 2 2.93 -9.98 10.69
CA SER A 2 2.67 -8.60 10.25
C SER A 2 1.36 -8.58 9.46
N SER A 3 0.40 -7.75 9.86
CA SER A 3 -0.87 -7.58 9.15
C SER A 3 -0.59 -7.12 7.72
N GLN A 4 -0.95 -7.95 6.73
CA GLN A 4 -0.88 -7.57 5.32
C GLN A 4 -1.82 -6.36 5.13
N ARG A 5 -1.26 -5.22 4.73
CA ARG A 5 -2.03 -4.00 4.51
C ARG A 5 -2.39 -3.92 3.03
N SER A 6 -3.64 -3.53 2.76
CA SER A 6 -4.04 -3.13 1.42
C SER A 6 -3.70 -1.65 1.24
N ALA A 7 -2.97 -1.35 0.17
CA ALA A 7 -2.59 0.01 -0.17
C ALA A 7 -3.02 0.35 -1.60
N ALA A 8 -3.31 1.63 -1.84
CA ALA A 8 -3.49 2.15 -3.18
C ALA A 8 -2.15 2.71 -3.68
N LEU A 9 -1.62 2.15 -4.77
CA LEU A 9 -0.38 2.55 -5.41
C LEU A 9 -0.68 3.33 -6.68
N ALA A 10 -0.19 4.55 -6.77
CA ALA A 10 -0.18 5.36 -7.98
C ALA A 10 1.24 5.38 -8.57
N THR A 11 1.34 5.07 -9.86
CA THR A 11 2.61 5.12 -10.63
C THR A 11 2.49 6.15 -11.75
N ALA A 12 3.60 6.81 -12.08
CA ALA A 12 3.64 7.73 -13.21
C ALA A 12 3.44 6.97 -14.54
N GLY A 13 2.24 7.08 -15.12
CA GLY A 13 1.98 6.59 -16.47
C GLY A 13 2.39 7.63 -17.53
N CYS A 14 2.38 7.23 -18.80
CA CYS A 14 2.85 8.10 -19.89
C CYS A 14 2.03 9.39 -20.05
N THR A 15 0.72 9.35 -19.78
CA THR A 15 -0.17 10.51 -19.95
C THR A 15 -0.95 10.85 -18.68
N THR A 16 -1.19 9.85 -17.82
CA THR A 16 -1.95 10.00 -16.56
C THR A 16 -1.39 9.06 -15.50
N PRO A 17 -1.53 9.40 -14.20
CA PRO A 17 -1.20 8.47 -13.12
C PRO A 17 -2.02 7.18 -13.22
N TYR A 18 -1.35 6.04 -13.06
CA TYR A 18 -2.00 4.73 -13.01
C TYR A 18 -2.15 4.28 -11.56
N LEU A 19 -3.40 4.21 -11.07
CA LEU A 19 -3.75 3.84 -9.70
C LEU A 19 -4.24 2.39 -9.63
N ASN A 20 -3.75 1.61 -8.67
CA ASN A 20 -4.23 0.25 -8.42
C ASN A 20 -4.06 -0.16 -6.95
N LEU A 21 -4.86 -1.13 -6.49
CA LEU A 21 -4.68 -1.74 -5.18
C LEU A 21 -3.53 -2.76 -5.20
N VAL A 22 -2.74 -2.78 -4.14
CA VAL A 22 -1.67 -3.75 -3.89
C VAL A 22 -1.69 -4.24 -2.45
N ALA A 23 -1.21 -5.45 -2.25
CA ALA A 23 -0.75 -5.88 -0.93
C ALA A 23 0.60 -5.22 -0.66
N SER A 24 0.73 -4.55 0.48
CA SER A 24 1.99 -3.94 0.90
C SER A 24 2.40 -4.32 2.32
N ALA A 25 3.71 -4.20 2.53
CA ALA A 25 4.39 -4.33 3.80
C ALA A 25 5.37 -3.16 3.94
N ALA A 26 5.59 -2.69 5.15
CA ALA A 26 6.57 -1.64 5.42
C ALA A 26 7.50 -2.05 6.55
N SER A 27 8.71 -1.50 6.57
CA SER A 27 9.61 -1.60 7.70
C SER A 27 9.02 -0.85 8.90
N GLN A 28 9.46 -1.18 10.11
CA GLN A 28 8.95 -0.55 11.33
C GLN A 28 9.18 0.98 11.36
N ASP A 29 10.28 1.44 10.75
CA ASP A 29 10.65 2.84 10.59
C ASP A 29 10.00 3.52 9.38
N LEU A 30 9.16 2.79 8.61
CA LEU A 30 8.50 3.24 7.38
C LEU A 30 9.44 3.73 6.27
N GLN A 31 10.75 3.54 6.40
CA GLN A 31 11.74 3.96 5.40
C GLN A 31 11.75 3.04 4.18
N ARG A 32 11.23 1.83 4.31
CA ARG A 32 11.13 0.87 3.21
C ARG A 32 9.72 0.34 3.13
N VAL A 33 9.19 0.35 1.92
CA VAL A 33 7.88 -0.23 1.59
C VAL A 33 8.09 -1.26 0.48
N TRP A 34 7.44 -2.40 0.63
CA TRP A 34 7.49 -3.53 -0.29
C TRP A 34 6.08 -3.90 -0.71
N PHE A 35 5.91 -4.16 -2.00
CA PHE A 35 4.69 -4.73 -2.58
C PHE A 35 5.06 -5.75 -3.64
N ALA A 36 4.27 -6.82 -3.76
CA ALA A 36 4.45 -7.82 -4.80
C ALA A 36 3.69 -7.41 -6.07
N THR A 37 4.34 -7.50 -7.25
CA THR A 37 3.67 -7.30 -8.53
C THR A 37 4.21 -8.25 -9.60
N PRO A 38 3.35 -8.81 -10.48
CA PRO A 38 3.82 -9.49 -11.69
C PRO A 38 4.64 -8.54 -12.57
N ARG A 39 5.68 -9.08 -13.24
CA ARG A 39 6.51 -8.31 -14.18
C ARG A 39 5.75 -7.82 -15.41
N GLY A 40 4.70 -8.53 -15.82
CA GLY A 40 3.83 -8.14 -16.93
C GLY A 40 2.80 -7.06 -16.60
N ALA A 41 2.73 -6.58 -15.34
CA ALA A 41 1.75 -5.56 -14.96
C ALA A 41 2.18 -4.16 -15.42
N ARG A 42 1.22 -3.33 -15.84
CA ARG A 42 1.46 -1.93 -16.26
C ARG A 42 2.23 -1.11 -15.21
N LYS A 43 1.92 -1.28 -13.93
CA LYS A 43 2.64 -0.63 -12.82
C LYS A 43 4.13 -1.00 -12.73
N HIS A 44 4.50 -2.24 -13.08
CA HIS A 44 5.90 -2.66 -13.13
C HIS A 44 6.64 -2.00 -14.29
N ALA A 45 5.99 -1.90 -15.47
CA ALA A 45 6.53 -1.17 -16.60
C ALA A 45 6.70 0.33 -16.27
N ASN A 46 5.69 0.95 -15.66
CA ASN A 46 5.76 2.35 -15.23
C ASN A 46 6.95 2.59 -14.28
N LEU A 47 7.11 1.77 -13.24
CA LEU A 47 8.21 1.88 -12.27
C LEU A 47 9.60 1.63 -12.88
N ARG A 48 9.68 0.82 -13.94
CA ARG A 48 10.92 0.59 -14.69
C ARG A 48 11.34 1.81 -15.51
N THR A 49 10.37 2.58 -16.02
CA THR A 49 10.61 3.79 -16.81
C THR A 49 10.76 5.03 -15.92
N ASN A 50 9.96 5.13 -14.86
CA ASN A 50 9.96 6.22 -13.89
C ASN A 50 9.66 5.69 -12.49
N CYS A 51 10.65 5.77 -11.60
CA CYS A 51 10.54 5.26 -10.24
C CYS A 51 9.67 6.12 -9.31
N ALA A 52 9.11 7.24 -9.76
CA ALA A 52 8.23 8.06 -8.95
C ALA A 52 6.88 7.36 -8.73
N PHE A 53 6.49 7.24 -7.46
CA PHE A 53 5.23 6.64 -7.05
C PHE A 53 4.65 7.34 -5.82
N PHE A 54 3.35 7.13 -5.60
CA PHE A 54 2.66 7.49 -4.38
C PHE A 54 1.91 6.28 -3.84
N GLU A 55 2.00 6.03 -2.55
CA GLU A 55 1.29 4.92 -1.90
C GLU A 55 0.44 5.44 -0.74
N LEU A 56 -0.85 5.09 -0.76
CA LEU A 56 -1.78 5.36 0.34
C LEU A 56 -2.09 4.06 1.08
N CYS A 57 -1.52 3.91 2.27
CA CYS A 57 -1.83 2.81 3.18
C CYS A 57 -3.01 3.18 4.08
N VAL A 58 -4.10 2.41 4.02
CA VAL A 58 -5.20 2.58 4.98
C VAL A 58 -4.99 1.63 6.15
N ASN A 59 -4.75 2.17 7.34
CA ASN A 59 -4.71 1.38 8.57
C ASN A 59 -6.13 1.23 9.14
N ARG A 60 -6.67 0.01 9.14
CA ARG A 60 -7.89 -0.29 9.90
C ARG A 60 -7.47 -0.73 11.29
N SER A 61 -7.29 0.21 12.20
CA SER A 61 -7.23 -0.12 13.62
C SER A 61 -8.62 -0.59 14.06
N SER A 62 -8.72 -1.82 14.57
CA SER A 62 -9.92 -2.27 15.25
C SER A 62 -9.99 -1.53 16.59
N TRP A 63 -10.84 -0.50 16.68
CA TRP A 63 -11.22 0.03 17.98
C TRP A 63 -11.94 -1.09 18.74
N SER A 64 -11.24 -1.75 19.65
CA SER A 64 -11.84 -2.67 20.61
C SER A 64 -12.70 -1.84 21.55
N THR A 65 -14.02 -1.85 21.35
CA THR A 65 -14.98 -1.34 22.33
C THR A 65 -14.66 -2.01 23.67
N ARG A 66 -14.16 -1.24 24.65
CA ARG A 66 -13.97 -1.77 26.02
C ARG A 66 -15.35 -2.24 26.52
N PRO A 67 -15.43 -3.38 27.22
CA PRO A 67 -16.71 -3.83 27.77
C PRO A 67 -17.22 -2.75 28.72
N ARG A 68 -18.50 -2.42 28.58
CA ARG A 68 -19.22 -1.50 29.46
C ARG A 68 -19.31 -2.18 30.83
N THR A 69 -18.39 -1.86 31.74
CA THR A 69 -18.56 -2.21 33.15
C THR A 69 -19.71 -1.35 33.68
N SER A 70 -20.88 -1.95 33.79
CA SER A 70 -22.00 -1.37 34.53
C SER A 70 -21.72 -1.48 36.03
N PRO A 71 -22.10 -0.46 36.83
CA PRO A 71 -21.98 -0.48 38.29
C PRO A 71 -22.93 -1.48 38.95
#